data_AF-A0A2P9BE84-F1
#
_entry.id   AF-A0A2P9BE84-F1
#
_cell.length_a   1.000
_cell.length_b   1.000
_cell.length_c   1.000
_cell.angle_alpha   90.00
_cell.angle_beta   90.00
_cell.angle_gamma   90.00
#
_symmetry.space_group_name_H-M   'P 1'
#
loop_
_entity.id
_entity.type
_entity.pdbx_description
1 polymer ?
#
loop_
_entity_poly.entity_id
_entity_poly.type
_entity_poly.pdbx_seq_one_letter_code
_entity_poly.pdbx_strand_id
1 'polypeptide(L)'
;MSSFNLVGVINNRTWGPDSKNEELVNYCMPDIKKYQFEPSMKFERIGKVCDFTMNSYQKNTKDINKNSNDVNAFEEELQFQTVDLRTGQKQKGSIFNKKKIHNKQNTTQAFTQKQQEEDNLYSSRIKTAEQKKQKLLQQAKTARINARHRIFTEWSIEPTPLWTVECEIMFNELPKKIIKIDNLKVEDLFFKGKSLFYDKKIENINVKNPPLLFHHTKEGINLIPKTKEDHNLINILNNENKNKIISNEEDPNNINNIIVISTDQILSCLMSCVQSKYSWHLLIKKKGNQIIIDKDDDSIIDLLTVNENSIDAPTQDNENKINSLQALGIEAVKINQRFRKQVILKNDIAEEFEPGNFNIKNIKINDILYRYRKFQIPPLVQSNNKKTYTLITRGEIHSQIKGLNKSYVYVCALNEYDIKSHKNWRSQIENQKGALLANEIRNNTSKLQKFISQALLSGCDDVKLGFISRKNANDPDNHHILSIQSHKTKDLSTQIGLKYDNMWGIFRFVIDNLADKPNGNYVILKDPLKPLLRLYCTHEDSN
;
A
#
# COMPACT_ATOMS: atom_id res chain seq x y z
N MET A 1 45.33 -16.04 -27.96
CA MET A 1 45.67 -14.67 -28.42
C MET A 1 44.39 -14.01 -28.88
N SER A 2 43.99 -12.91 -28.25
CA SER A 2 42.86 -12.10 -28.70
C SER A 2 43.16 -11.55 -30.10
N SER A 3 42.31 -11.85 -31.07
CA SER A 3 42.45 -11.39 -32.45
C SER A 3 42.29 -9.87 -32.51
N PHE A 4 43.39 -9.15 -32.70
CA PHE A 4 43.36 -7.72 -32.99
C PHE A 4 43.16 -7.54 -34.50
N ASN A 5 41.96 -7.14 -34.92
CA ASN A 5 41.70 -6.82 -36.31
C ASN A 5 42.15 -5.38 -36.60
N LEU A 6 43.20 -5.23 -37.41
CA LEU A 6 43.63 -3.93 -37.90
C LEU A 6 42.62 -3.46 -38.96
N VAL A 7 41.90 -2.37 -38.68
CA VAL A 7 41.03 -1.73 -39.67
C VAL A 7 41.64 -0.39 -40.04
N GLY A 8 42.17 -0.30 -41.26
CA GLY A 8 42.67 0.94 -41.85
C GLY A 8 41.78 1.34 -43.01
N VAL A 9 41.19 2.53 -42.95
CA VAL A 9 40.47 3.12 -44.08
C VAL A 9 41.38 4.14 -44.74
N ILE A 10 41.75 3.91 -45.99
CA ILE A 10 42.69 4.76 -46.73
C ILE A 10 41.89 5.77 -47.57
N ASN A 11 42.20 7.06 -47.43
CA ASN A 11 41.65 8.10 -48.29
C ASN A 11 42.78 8.76 -49.09
N ASN A 12 42.73 8.62 -50.42
CA ASN A 12 43.75 9.14 -51.32
C ASN A 12 43.42 10.55 -51.87
N ARG A 13 42.25 11.10 -51.54
CA ARG A 13 41.74 12.32 -52.16
C ARG A 13 41.80 13.54 -51.25
N THR A 14 41.48 13.34 -49.97
CA THR A 14 41.46 14.41 -48.97
C THR A 14 42.03 13.90 -47.67
N TRP A 15 42.59 14.81 -46.88
CA TRP A 15 43.03 14.48 -45.51
C TRP A 15 41.86 14.31 -44.53
N GLY A 16 40.67 14.82 -44.88
CA GLY A 16 39.43 14.65 -44.10
C GLY A 16 38.51 13.52 -44.61
N PRO A 17 37.38 13.27 -43.93
CA PRO A 17 36.41 12.27 -44.34
C PRO A 17 35.80 12.62 -45.71
N ASP A 18 35.88 11.69 -46.66
CA ASP A 18 35.30 11.84 -48.00
C ASP A 18 33.95 11.11 -48.07
N SER A 19 32.88 11.84 -48.33
CA SER A 19 31.53 11.30 -48.49
C SER A 19 31.36 10.40 -49.72
N LYS A 20 32.31 10.45 -50.66
CA LYS A 20 32.35 9.60 -51.86
C LYS A 20 33.13 8.30 -51.65
N ASN A 21 33.81 8.13 -50.52
CA ASN A 21 34.50 6.89 -50.19
C ASN A 21 33.50 5.92 -49.54
N GLU A 22 32.97 4.98 -50.33
CA GLU A 22 31.93 4.05 -49.90
C GLU A 22 32.37 3.13 -48.77
N GLU A 23 33.65 2.74 -48.71
CA GLU A 23 34.19 1.91 -47.62
C GLU A 23 34.15 2.66 -46.29
N LEU A 24 34.55 3.93 -46.28
CA LEU A 24 34.53 4.78 -45.09
C LEU A 24 33.10 5.01 -44.59
N VAL A 25 32.18 5.28 -45.50
CA VAL A 25 30.78 5.54 -45.17
C VAL A 25 30.07 4.28 -44.66
N ASN A 26 30.34 3.12 -45.25
CA ASN A 26 29.73 1.85 -44.83
C ASN A 26 30.35 1.32 -43.52
N TYR A 27 31.61 1.66 -43.23
CA TYR A 27 32.24 1.27 -41.97
C TYR A 27 31.84 2.18 -40.80
N CYS A 28 31.86 3.50 -40.99
CA CYS A 28 31.63 4.46 -39.90
C CYS A 28 30.16 4.89 -39.72
N MET A 29 29.36 4.87 -40.78
CA MET A 29 27.98 5.37 -40.77
C MET A 29 26.89 4.34 -41.18
N PRO A 30 27.06 3.01 -41.01
CA PRO A 30 26.08 2.03 -41.51
C PRO A 30 24.70 2.17 -40.85
N ASP A 31 24.68 2.51 -39.56
CA ASP A 31 23.42 2.66 -38.81
C ASP A 31 22.81 4.05 -38.95
N ILE A 32 23.62 5.07 -39.25
CA ILE A 32 23.16 6.47 -39.40
C ILE A 32 22.49 6.68 -40.75
N LYS A 33 22.86 5.96 -41.81
CA LYS A 33 22.16 6.00 -43.12
C LYS A 33 20.70 5.53 -43.04
N LYS A 34 20.33 4.71 -42.05
CA LYS A 34 18.98 4.15 -41.90
C LYS A 34 17.97 5.18 -41.38
N TYR A 35 18.43 6.27 -40.78
CA TYR A 35 17.59 7.24 -40.09
C TYR A 35 17.95 8.67 -40.51
N GLN A 36 16.96 9.56 -40.53
CA GLN A 36 17.21 10.98 -40.74
C GLN A 36 17.97 11.52 -39.53
N PHE A 37 19.16 12.09 -39.75
CA PHE A 37 19.99 12.59 -38.66
C PHE A 37 19.41 13.89 -38.10
N GLU A 38 19.10 13.89 -36.81
CA GLU A 38 18.72 15.07 -36.04
C GLU A 38 19.61 15.18 -34.79
N PRO A 39 20.34 16.29 -34.60
CA PRO A 39 21.19 16.47 -33.43
C PRO A 39 20.34 16.69 -32.17
N SER A 40 20.56 15.89 -31.13
CA SER A 40 19.90 16.04 -29.82
C SER A 40 20.90 15.93 -28.66
N MET A 41 20.69 16.70 -27.59
CA MET A 41 21.52 16.65 -26.39
C MET A 41 20.84 15.81 -25.29
N LYS A 42 21.56 14.84 -24.71
CA LYS A 42 21.01 13.89 -23.70
C LYS A 42 20.53 14.52 -22.38
N PHE A 43 20.80 15.81 -22.14
CA PHE A 43 20.39 16.52 -20.93
C PHE A 43 19.19 17.45 -21.15
N GLU A 44 18.60 17.45 -22.35
CA GLU A 44 17.38 18.20 -22.59
C GLU A 44 16.19 17.61 -21.81
N ARG A 45 15.26 18.49 -21.44
CA ARG A 45 14.08 18.11 -20.66
C ARG A 45 13.16 17.25 -21.52
N ILE A 46 13.09 15.95 -21.21
CA ILE A 46 12.37 14.94 -22.01
C ILE A 46 10.83 15.08 -21.95
N GLY A 47 10.28 15.75 -20.93
CA GLY A 47 8.83 15.87 -20.76
C GLY A 47 8.23 17.16 -21.36
N LYS A 48 7.42 17.01 -22.42
CA LYS A 48 6.53 18.06 -22.97
C LYS A 48 5.12 17.48 -23.13
N VAL A 49 4.09 18.24 -22.72
CA VAL A 49 2.69 17.84 -22.87
C VAL A 49 2.14 18.50 -24.13
N CYS A 50 1.54 17.70 -25.02
CA CYS A 50 0.77 18.22 -26.16
C CYS A 50 -0.70 18.35 -25.73
N ASP A 51 -1.20 19.57 -25.66
CA ASP A 51 -2.57 19.89 -25.26
C ASP A 51 -3.25 20.70 -26.36
N PHE A 52 -4.24 20.10 -27.00
CA PHE A 52 -5.05 20.69 -28.08
C PHE A 52 -6.20 21.57 -27.54
N THR A 53 -6.37 21.68 -26.21
CA THR A 53 -7.47 22.42 -25.58
C THR A 53 -7.05 23.77 -24.97
N MET A 54 -5.80 24.21 -25.19
CA MET A 54 -5.21 25.50 -24.78
C MET A 54 -5.22 25.85 -23.26
N ASN A 55 -5.83 25.03 -22.39
CA ASN A 55 -5.94 25.32 -20.96
C ASN A 55 -4.58 25.33 -20.22
N SER A 56 -3.62 24.53 -20.70
CA SER A 56 -2.28 24.45 -20.12
C SER A 56 -1.35 25.60 -20.55
N TYR A 57 -1.65 26.26 -21.68
CA TYR A 57 -0.73 27.16 -22.38
C TYR A 57 -0.61 28.56 -21.76
N GLN A 58 -1.63 29.05 -21.07
CA GLN A 58 -1.62 30.42 -20.51
C GLN A 58 -0.61 30.61 -19.36
N LYS A 59 -0.12 29.54 -18.73
CA LYS A 59 0.87 29.62 -17.64
C LYS A 59 2.33 29.66 -18.10
N ASN A 60 2.65 29.29 -19.34
CA ASN A 60 4.03 29.11 -19.82
C ASN A 60 4.44 30.05 -20.97
N THR A 61 3.80 31.21 -21.09
CA THR A 61 4.17 32.23 -22.11
C THR A 61 5.59 32.80 -21.98
N LYS A 62 6.32 32.49 -20.89
CA LYS A 62 7.74 32.85 -20.75
C LYS A 62 8.71 31.85 -21.40
N ASP A 63 8.28 30.61 -21.65
CA ASP A 63 9.18 29.55 -22.13
C ASP A 63 9.13 29.36 -23.66
N ILE A 64 8.15 29.97 -24.34
CA ILE A 64 7.92 29.81 -25.79
C ILE A 64 8.96 30.55 -26.64
N ASN A 65 9.58 31.62 -26.12
CA ASN A 65 10.51 32.44 -26.92
C ASN A 65 11.90 31.82 -27.11
N LYS A 66 12.14 30.57 -26.70
CA LYS A 66 13.47 29.94 -26.85
C LYS A 66 13.56 28.90 -27.95
N ASN A 67 12.50 28.15 -28.25
CA ASN A 67 12.60 27.00 -29.16
C ASN A 67 11.43 26.97 -30.15
N SER A 68 11.75 27.17 -31.43
CA SER A 68 11.01 26.81 -32.67
C SER A 68 10.55 27.98 -33.56
N ASN A 69 10.88 27.85 -34.86
CA ASN A 69 10.62 28.78 -35.95
C ASN A 69 9.28 28.54 -36.68
N ASP A 70 8.41 27.68 -36.16
CA ASP A 70 7.17 27.30 -36.86
C ASP A 70 5.96 28.01 -36.27
N VAL A 71 5.75 29.26 -36.72
CA VAL A 71 4.58 30.08 -36.39
C VAL A 71 3.41 29.82 -37.36
N ASN A 72 3.64 29.13 -38.49
CA ASN A 72 2.70 29.09 -39.61
C ASN A 72 1.71 27.91 -39.61
N ALA A 73 1.81 26.93 -38.70
CA ALA A 73 0.96 25.74 -38.72
C ALA A 73 -0.39 25.90 -37.99
N PHE A 74 -0.60 26.97 -37.22
CA PHE A 74 -1.76 27.10 -36.33
C PHE A 74 -2.97 27.82 -36.96
N GLU A 75 -2.79 28.49 -38.11
CA GLU A 75 -3.88 29.25 -38.75
C GLU A 75 -4.78 28.39 -39.66
N GLU A 76 -4.31 27.26 -40.20
CA GLU A 76 -5.10 26.44 -41.15
C GLU A 76 -6.15 25.52 -40.49
N GLU A 77 -6.00 25.11 -39.22
CA GLU A 77 -6.91 24.14 -38.60
C GLU A 77 -8.22 24.72 -38.04
N LEU A 78 -8.30 26.04 -37.81
CA LEU A 78 -9.51 26.69 -37.28
C LEU A 78 -10.60 26.94 -38.34
N GLN A 79 -10.32 26.59 -39.60
CA GLN A 79 -11.19 26.93 -40.74
C GLN A 79 -12.27 25.87 -41.03
N PHE A 80 -12.25 24.71 -40.35
CA PHE A 80 -13.25 23.66 -40.54
C PHE A 80 -14.36 23.72 -39.49
N GLN A 81 -15.57 24.08 -39.93
CA GLN A 81 -16.77 24.11 -39.10
C GLN A 81 -17.65 22.88 -39.42
N THR A 82 -18.05 22.12 -38.40
CA THR A 82 -18.98 20.99 -38.56
C THR A 82 -20.40 21.48 -38.84
N VAL A 83 -21.07 20.87 -39.82
CA VAL A 83 -22.39 21.30 -40.29
C VAL A 83 -23.46 20.91 -39.28
N ASP A 84 -23.86 21.84 -38.41
CA ASP A 84 -25.00 21.67 -37.52
C ASP A 84 -25.80 22.99 -37.41
N LEU A 85 -27.13 22.94 -37.56
CA LEU A 85 -28.03 24.09 -37.79
C LEU A 85 -28.30 24.98 -36.55
N ARG A 86 -27.38 25.02 -35.58
CA ARG A 86 -27.51 25.86 -34.38
C ARG A 86 -26.66 27.11 -34.53
N THR A 87 -27.24 28.28 -34.27
CA THR A 87 -26.56 29.57 -34.36
C THR A 87 -25.30 29.58 -33.49
N GLY A 88 -24.13 29.70 -34.13
CA GLY A 88 -22.83 29.63 -33.48
C GLY A 88 -22.64 30.71 -32.40
N GLN A 89 -21.96 30.34 -31.31
CA GLN A 89 -21.51 31.29 -30.30
C GLN A 89 -20.51 32.27 -30.92
N LYS A 90 -20.84 33.57 -30.91
CA LYS A 90 -19.93 34.63 -31.35
C LYS A 90 -18.67 34.63 -30.47
N GLN A 91 -17.50 34.57 -31.10
CA GLN A 91 -16.21 34.74 -30.44
C GLN A 91 -16.16 36.09 -29.71
N LYS A 92 -15.83 36.09 -28.42
CA LYS A 92 -15.48 37.31 -27.69
C LYS A 92 -14.06 37.72 -28.09
N GLY A 93 -13.95 38.74 -28.93
CA GLY A 93 -12.67 39.32 -29.33
C GLY A 93 -11.85 39.83 -28.12
N SER A 94 -10.53 39.72 -28.26
CA SER A 94 -9.55 40.26 -27.32
C SER A 94 -9.77 41.76 -27.10
N ILE A 95 -10.08 42.14 -25.86
CA ILE A 95 -10.28 43.55 -25.49
C ILE A 95 -8.91 44.23 -25.41
N PHE A 96 -8.53 44.90 -26.49
CA PHE A 96 -7.47 45.90 -26.50
C PHE A 96 -7.79 47.02 -25.51
N ASN A 97 -6.87 47.26 -24.57
CA ASN A 97 -6.90 48.38 -23.63
C ASN A 97 -6.94 49.73 -24.37
N LYS A 98 -8.13 50.33 -24.51
CA LYS A 98 -8.26 51.75 -24.89
C LYS A 98 -7.90 52.63 -23.69
N LYS A 99 -6.73 53.26 -23.75
CA LYS A 99 -6.38 54.39 -22.88
C LYS A 99 -7.40 55.51 -23.07
N LYS A 100 -8.19 55.81 -22.04
CA LYS A 100 -9.01 57.03 -21.98
C LYS A 100 -8.08 58.23 -21.79
N ILE A 101 -8.07 59.12 -22.77
CA ILE A 101 -7.48 60.46 -22.67
C ILE A 101 -8.42 61.29 -21.78
N HIS A 102 -7.89 61.84 -20.70
CA HIS A 102 -8.63 62.74 -19.80
C HIS A 102 -8.23 64.19 -20.11
N ASN A 103 -9.22 65.01 -20.49
CA ASN A 103 -9.03 66.44 -20.75
C ASN A 103 -8.67 67.17 -19.46
N LYS A 104 -7.58 67.94 -19.51
CA LYS A 104 -7.17 68.88 -18.47
C LYS A 104 -8.08 70.10 -18.46
N GLN A 105 -8.69 70.40 -17.32
CA GLN A 105 -8.96 71.78 -16.91
C GLN A 105 -8.57 71.95 -15.44
N ASN A 106 -7.90 73.07 -15.17
CA ASN A 106 -7.30 73.50 -13.91
C ASN A 106 -8.41 73.83 -12.88
N THR A 107 -8.22 73.82 -11.55
CA THR A 107 -7.27 74.62 -10.75
C THR A 107 -7.22 74.11 -9.28
N THR A 108 -6.08 74.35 -8.62
CA THR A 108 -5.88 74.45 -7.15
C THR A 108 -6.11 73.26 -6.20
N GLN A 109 -6.70 72.13 -6.62
CA GLN A 109 -6.80 70.91 -5.76
C GLN A 109 -5.63 69.91 -5.92
N ALA A 110 -4.79 70.08 -6.95
CA ALA A 110 -3.74 69.13 -7.32
C ALA A 110 -2.48 69.20 -6.43
N PHE A 111 -2.31 70.23 -5.61
CA PHE A 111 -1.12 70.36 -4.75
C PHE A 111 -1.29 69.63 -3.40
N THR A 112 -2.50 69.68 -2.83
CA THR A 112 -2.85 69.03 -1.55
C THR A 112 -2.99 67.52 -1.69
N GLN A 113 -3.48 67.02 -2.84
CA GLN A 113 -3.53 65.56 -3.11
C GLN A 113 -2.14 64.95 -3.33
N LYS A 114 -1.20 65.69 -3.92
CA LYS A 114 0.15 65.18 -4.20
C LYS A 114 0.97 64.94 -2.92
N GLN A 115 0.75 65.76 -1.89
CA GLN A 115 1.42 65.62 -0.59
C GLN A 115 0.85 64.44 0.23
N GLN A 116 -0.47 64.20 0.16
CA GLN A 116 -1.09 63.02 0.78
C GLN A 116 -0.80 61.71 0.01
N GLU A 117 -0.58 61.76 -1.31
CA GLU A 117 -0.17 60.60 -2.09
C GLU A 117 1.29 60.21 -1.85
N GLU A 118 2.21 61.16 -1.62
CA GLU A 118 3.60 60.86 -1.26
C GLU A 118 3.73 60.19 0.12
N ASP A 119 2.97 60.63 1.13
CA ASP A 119 2.94 60.00 2.46
C ASP A 119 2.30 58.60 2.44
N ASN A 120 1.30 58.39 1.58
CA ASN A 120 0.70 57.06 1.34
C ASN A 120 1.62 56.12 0.53
N LEU A 121 2.49 56.67 -0.34
CA LEU A 121 3.49 55.90 -1.09
C LEU A 121 4.65 55.42 -0.20
N TYR A 122 5.05 56.20 0.81
CA TYR A 122 6.07 55.77 1.77
C TYR A 122 5.55 54.71 2.76
N SER A 123 4.32 54.85 3.24
CA SER A 123 3.71 53.86 4.17
C SER A 123 3.28 52.55 3.49
N SER A 124 2.97 52.56 2.19
CA SER A 124 2.58 51.36 1.42
C SER A 124 3.76 50.48 0.98
N ARG A 125 4.98 51.05 0.86
CA ARG A 125 6.20 50.28 0.53
C ARG A 125 6.67 49.38 1.69
N ILE A 126 6.43 49.78 2.93
CA ILE A 126 6.79 48.99 4.12
C ILE A 126 5.83 47.81 4.31
N LYS A 127 4.51 48.03 4.16
CA LYS A 127 3.48 46.98 4.27
C LYS A 127 3.57 45.92 3.17
N THR A 128 4.02 46.27 1.96
CA THR A 128 4.15 45.31 0.85
C THR A 128 5.41 44.46 0.92
N ALA A 129 6.50 44.97 1.50
CA ALA A 129 7.70 44.18 1.74
C ALA A 129 7.47 43.12 2.82
N GLU A 130 6.78 43.47 3.91
CA GLU A 130 6.46 42.56 5.00
C GLU A 130 5.44 41.50 4.59
N GLN A 131 4.38 41.87 3.84
CA GLN A 131 3.45 40.91 3.26
C GLN A 131 4.10 40.00 2.22
N LYS A 132 5.03 40.50 1.39
CA LYS A 132 5.82 39.64 0.49
C LYS A 132 6.73 38.70 1.25
N LYS A 133 7.39 39.15 2.32
CA LYS A 133 8.22 38.31 3.18
C LYS A 133 7.38 37.24 3.87
N GLN A 134 6.18 37.58 4.35
CA GLN A 134 5.25 36.64 4.97
C GLN A 134 4.70 35.61 3.96
N LYS A 135 4.38 36.05 2.73
CA LYS A 135 3.93 35.17 1.64
C LYS A 135 5.05 34.28 1.11
N LEU A 136 6.29 34.77 1.07
CA LEU A 136 7.49 34.00 0.73
C LEU A 136 7.82 33.00 1.85
N LEU A 137 7.66 33.38 3.14
CA LEU A 137 7.79 32.47 4.27
C LEU A 137 6.70 31.39 4.27
N GLN A 138 5.47 31.76 3.90
CA GLN A 138 4.34 30.84 3.79
C GLN A 138 4.52 29.90 2.59
N GLN A 139 4.99 30.41 1.45
CA GLN A 139 5.39 29.60 0.30
C GLN A 139 6.58 28.69 0.61
N ALA A 140 7.58 29.17 1.35
CA ALA A 140 8.72 28.38 1.81
C ALA A 140 8.31 27.35 2.86
N LYS A 141 7.32 27.63 3.72
CA LYS A 141 6.69 26.64 4.61
C LYS A 141 5.95 25.58 3.81
N THR A 142 5.10 25.94 2.85
CA THR A 142 4.43 24.95 1.99
C THR A 142 5.39 24.18 1.09
N ALA A 143 6.48 24.80 0.62
CA ALA A 143 7.52 24.12 -0.15
C ALA A 143 8.37 23.19 0.72
N ARG A 144 8.66 23.56 1.98
CA ARG A 144 9.30 22.67 2.96
C ARG A 144 8.38 21.53 3.40
N ILE A 145 7.09 21.76 3.52
CA ILE A 145 6.08 20.72 3.79
C ILE A 145 6.04 19.72 2.62
N ASN A 146 5.99 20.21 1.38
CA ASN A 146 6.03 19.35 0.18
C ASN A 146 7.38 18.64 -0.02
N ALA A 147 8.51 19.24 0.39
CA ALA A 147 9.82 18.59 0.36
C ALA A 147 10.01 17.57 1.50
N ARG A 148 9.30 17.73 2.63
CA ARG A 148 9.26 16.78 3.76
C ARG A 148 8.22 15.67 3.60
N HIS A 149 7.35 15.70 2.58
CA HIS A 149 6.44 14.59 2.27
C HIS A 149 7.12 13.37 1.62
N ARG A 150 8.46 13.24 1.75
CA ARG A 150 9.24 12.05 1.36
C ARG A 150 9.69 11.19 2.55
N ILE A 151 8.88 11.06 3.60
CA ILE A 151 9.22 10.27 4.82
C ILE A 151 8.48 8.92 4.86
N PHE A 152 7.73 8.54 3.82
CA PHE A 152 6.92 7.31 3.85
C PHE A 152 7.67 5.97 3.84
N THR A 153 8.98 5.98 4.00
CA THR A 153 9.84 4.94 3.43
C THR A 153 11.05 4.61 4.29
N GLU A 154 10.86 4.47 5.61
CA GLU A 154 11.87 3.79 6.43
C GLU A 154 11.87 2.30 6.10
N TRP A 155 13.06 1.73 6.07
CA TRP A 155 13.26 0.30 5.87
C TRP A 155 12.75 -0.42 7.12
N SER A 156 11.87 -1.41 6.96
CA SER A 156 11.49 -2.24 8.11
C SER A 156 12.66 -3.07 8.64
N ILE A 157 13.61 -3.39 7.76
CA ILE A 157 14.94 -3.91 8.08
C ILE A 157 15.89 -3.41 7.00
N GLU A 158 17.04 -2.87 7.39
CA GLU A 158 18.04 -2.37 6.44
C GLU A 158 18.84 -3.55 5.87
N PRO A 159 18.83 -3.76 4.53
CA PRO A 159 19.64 -4.80 3.93
C PRO A 159 21.12 -4.55 4.18
N THR A 160 21.82 -5.56 4.70
CA THR A 160 23.27 -5.47 4.91
C THR A 160 24.02 -5.82 3.62
N PRO A 161 25.28 -5.36 3.45
CA PRO A 161 26.11 -5.74 2.30
C PRO A 161 26.39 -7.25 2.20
N LEU A 162 26.19 -8.01 3.28
CA LEU A 162 26.36 -9.46 3.32
C LEU A 162 25.18 -10.19 2.66
N TRP A 163 24.03 -9.54 2.54
CA TRP A 163 22.84 -10.17 1.98
C TRP A 163 22.88 -10.14 0.46
N THR A 164 22.53 -11.25 -0.16
CA THR A 164 22.43 -11.36 -1.63
C THR A 164 20.98 -11.27 -2.07
N VAL A 165 20.72 -10.53 -3.14
CA VAL A 165 19.38 -10.43 -3.73
C VAL A 165 19.13 -11.66 -4.61
N GLU A 166 18.17 -12.48 -4.21
CA GLU A 166 17.82 -13.74 -4.88
C GLU A 166 16.75 -13.56 -5.96
N CYS A 167 15.78 -12.68 -5.72
CA CYS A 167 14.80 -12.26 -6.71
C CYS A 167 14.14 -10.92 -6.34
N GLU A 168 13.69 -10.20 -7.37
CA GLU A 168 12.79 -9.05 -7.22
C GLU A 168 11.44 -9.39 -7.85
N ILE A 169 10.37 -9.19 -7.10
CA ILE A 169 9.00 -9.47 -7.52
C ILE A 169 8.25 -8.15 -7.67
N MET A 170 7.97 -7.77 -8.91
CA MET A 170 7.31 -6.50 -9.23
C MET A 170 5.79 -6.60 -9.00
N PHE A 171 5.19 -5.58 -8.38
CA PHE A 171 3.75 -5.61 -8.06
C PHE A 171 2.83 -5.63 -9.28
N ASN A 172 3.29 -5.16 -10.43
CA ASN A 172 2.53 -5.22 -11.68
C ASN A 172 2.29 -6.66 -12.18
N GLU A 173 3.09 -7.64 -11.74
CA GLU A 173 2.93 -9.04 -12.11
C GLU A 173 1.95 -9.80 -11.21
N LEU A 174 1.86 -9.38 -9.95
CA LEU A 174 1.12 -10.08 -8.90
C LEU A 174 -0.40 -10.20 -9.16
N PRO A 175 -1.10 -9.19 -9.71
CA PRO A 175 -2.52 -9.31 -10.06
C PRO A 175 -2.83 -10.39 -11.10
N LYS A 176 -1.83 -10.80 -11.89
CA LYS A 176 -1.98 -11.85 -12.92
C LYS A 176 -1.73 -13.25 -12.37
N LYS A 177 -1.18 -13.38 -11.15
CA LYS A 177 -0.91 -14.68 -10.52
C LYS A 177 -2.20 -15.20 -9.91
N ILE A 178 -2.78 -16.22 -10.52
CA ILE A 178 -4.09 -16.77 -10.18
C ILE A 178 -4.00 -18.30 -10.13
N ILE A 179 -4.73 -18.91 -9.19
CA ILE A 179 -4.96 -20.35 -9.14
C ILE A 179 -6.40 -20.71 -9.50
N LYS A 180 -6.64 -21.94 -9.94
CA LYS A 180 -8.01 -22.48 -10.05
C LYS A 180 -8.52 -22.87 -8.68
N ILE A 181 -9.54 -22.18 -8.20
CA ILE A 181 -10.00 -22.34 -6.83
C ILE A 181 -10.65 -23.70 -6.56
N ASP A 182 -11.28 -24.31 -7.57
CA ASP A 182 -11.92 -25.62 -7.45
C ASP A 182 -10.93 -26.74 -7.10
N ASN A 183 -9.64 -26.53 -7.37
CA ASN A 183 -8.57 -27.47 -7.07
C ASN A 183 -7.92 -27.22 -5.70
N LEU A 184 -8.29 -26.15 -5.00
CA LEU A 184 -7.80 -25.86 -3.65
C LEU A 184 -8.53 -26.77 -2.65
N LYS A 185 -7.80 -27.72 -2.05
CA LYS A 185 -8.36 -28.58 -1.00
C LYS A 185 -8.01 -28.01 0.37
N VAL A 186 -9.01 -27.94 1.24
CA VAL A 186 -8.89 -27.41 2.60
C VAL A 186 -9.37 -28.46 3.58
N GLU A 187 -8.56 -28.73 4.60
CA GLU A 187 -8.83 -29.70 5.66
C GLU A 187 -8.57 -29.05 7.02
N ASP A 188 -9.47 -29.25 7.98
CA ASP A 188 -9.26 -28.82 9.35
C ASP A 188 -8.57 -29.93 10.14
N LEU A 189 -7.43 -29.61 10.76
CA LEU A 189 -6.67 -30.59 11.52
C LEU A 189 -7.23 -30.72 12.95
N PHE A 190 -7.31 -29.60 13.67
CA PHE A 190 -7.85 -29.53 15.02
C PHE A 190 -8.05 -28.09 15.48
N PHE A 191 -8.66 -27.94 16.64
CA PHE A 191 -8.93 -26.68 17.33
C PHE A 191 -8.24 -26.64 18.69
N LYS A 192 -7.84 -25.44 19.14
CA LYS A 192 -7.27 -25.18 20.48
C LYS A 192 -7.82 -23.87 21.04
N GLY A 193 -7.84 -23.71 22.35
CA GLY A 193 -8.35 -22.52 23.02
C GLY A 193 -9.88 -22.52 23.14
N LYS A 194 -10.47 -21.35 23.31
CA LYS A 194 -11.90 -21.21 23.58
C LYS A 194 -12.49 -20.00 22.87
N SER A 195 -13.73 -20.13 22.40
CA SER A 195 -14.50 -19.05 21.77
C SER A 195 -15.79 -18.83 22.55
N LEU A 196 -16.20 -17.57 22.65
CA LEU A 196 -17.46 -17.18 23.28
C LEU A 196 -18.47 -16.73 22.22
N PHE A 197 -19.74 -16.68 22.63
CA PHE A 197 -20.79 -16.18 21.75
C PHE A 197 -20.67 -14.66 21.55
N TYR A 198 -20.89 -14.24 20.31
CA TYR A 198 -20.99 -12.83 19.92
C TYR A 198 -22.30 -12.22 20.42
N ASP A 199 -22.23 -11.04 21.04
CA ASP A 199 -23.41 -10.30 21.48
C ASP A 199 -24.05 -9.55 20.32
N LYS A 200 -25.12 -10.11 19.73
CA LYS A 200 -25.87 -9.42 18.68
C LYS A 200 -26.52 -8.12 19.13
N LYS A 201 -26.81 -7.95 20.42
CA LYS A 201 -27.52 -6.75 20.92
C LYS A 201 -26.65 -5.51 20.81
N ILE A 202 -25.33 -5.65 20.86
CA ILE A 202 -24.38 -4.54 20.76
C ILE A 202 -24.36 -3.89 19.38
N GLU A 203 -24.96 -4.50 18.35
CA GLU A 203 -25.08 -3.88 17.02
C GLU A 203 -26.10 -2.72 17.00
N ASN A 204 -27.03 -2.70 17.94
CA ASN A 204 -28.08 -1.68 18.04
C ASN A 204 -27.55 -0.38 18.69
N ILE A 205 -26.59 0.26 18.03
CA ILE A 205 -25.94 1.48 18.51
C ILE A 205 -26.66 2.72 18.00
N ASN A 206 -26.96 3.65 18.91
CA ASN A 206 -27.41 4.99 18.58
C ASN A 206 -26.20 5.93 18.44
N VAL A 207 -26.01 6.53 17.26
CA VAL A 207 -24.90 7.44 16.97
C VAL A 207 -24.92 8.69 17.87
N LYS A 208 -26.10 9.12 18.33
CA LYS A 208 -26.26 10.28 19.22
C LYS A 208 -25.84 10.00 20.65
N ASN A 209 -25.93 8.74 21.09
CA ASN A 209 -25.47 8.30 22.41
C ASN A 209 -24.69 6.99 22.28
N PRO A 210 -23.46 7.05 21.71
CA PRO A 210 -22.70 5.85 21.41
C PRO A 210 -22.05 5.28 22.67
N PRO A 211 -22.02 3.95 22.84
CA PRO A 211 -21.37 3.33 23.98
C PRO A 211 -19.87 3.62 24.00
N LEU A 212 -19.32 3.75 25.21
CA LEU A 212 -17.88 3.90 25.43
C LEU A 212 -17.17 2.56 25.17
N LEU A 213 -15.96 2.64 24.62
CA LEU A 213 -15.05 1.51 24.54
C LEU A 213 -14.39 1.31 25.91
N PHE A 214 -14.58 0.14 26.53
CA PHE A 214 -14.16 -0.09 27.90
C PHE A 214 -12.64 -0.22 28.04
N HIS A 215 -12.11 0.37 29.11
CA HIS A 215 -10.73 0.18 29.54
C HIS A 215 -10.63 -1.06 30.41
N HIS A 216 -9.81 -2.02 29.99
CA HIS A 216 -9.42 -3.14 30.84
C HIS A 216 -8.12 -2.76 31.56
N THR A 217 -8.25 -2.32 32.82
CA THR A 217 -7.22 -1.65 33.63
C THR A 217 -5.99 -2.50 34.01
N LYS A 218 -5.90 -3.77 33.59
CA LYS A 218 -4.85 -4.71 34.03
C LYS A 218 -4.10 -5.41 32.89
N GLU A 219 -4.25 -4.97 31.65
CA GLU A 219 -3.78 -5.74 30.50
C GLU A 219 -2.96 -4.88 29.55
N GLY A 220 -1.67 -5.22 29.45
CA GLY A 220 -0.79 -4.74 28.39
C GLY A 220 -1.23 -5.25 27.02
N ILE A 221 -0.51 -4.85 25.99
CA ILE A 221 -0.77 -5.31 24.62
C ILE A 221 -0.53 -6.82 24.60
N ASN A 222 -1.57 -7.59 24.25
CA ASN A 222 -1.43 -9.03 24.07
C ASN A 222 -0.44 -9.31 22.94
N LEU A 223 0.63 -10.04 23.25
CA LEU A 223 1.58 -10.50 22.23
C LEU A 223 0.92 -11.55 21.35
N ILE A 224 1.09 -11.43 20.03
CA ILE A 224 0.56 -12.39 19.05
C ILE A 224 1.63 -13.45 18.79
N PRO A 225 1.38 -14.74 19.14
CA PRO A 225 2.37 -15.79 19.00
C PRO A 225 2.83 -15.99 17.56
N LYS A 226 4.15 -16.11 17.39
CA LYS A 226 4.83 -16.38 16.12
C LYS A 226 4.68 -17.81 15.64
N THR A 227 5.18 -18.08 14.44
CA THR A 227 5.19 -19.44 13.88
C THR A 227 6.13 -20.35 14.68
N LYS A 228 7.37 -19.92 14.99
CA LYS A 228 8.33 -20.73 15.76
C LYS A 228 7.94 -20.93 17.23
N GLU A 229 7.13 -20.02 17.78
CA GLU A 229 6.65 -20.10 19.16
C GLU A 229 5.47 -21.06 19.32
N ASP A 230 4.86 -21.49 18.23
CA ASP A 230 3.72 -22.41 18.23
C ASP A 230 4.19 -23.86 18.16
N HIS A 231 4.17 -24.55 19.31
CA HIS A 231 4.57 -25.95 19.38
C HIS A 231 3.72 -26.86 18.49
N ASN A 232 2.44 -26.56 18.30
CA ASN A 232 1.57 -27.39 17.49
C ASN A 232 1.99 -27.34 16.02
N LEU A 233 2.29 -26.15 15.47
CA LEU A 233 2.79 -26.02 14.09
C LEU A 233 4.13 -26.74 13.92
N ILE A 234 5.06 -26.55 14.85
CA ILE A 234 6.38 -27.20 14.78
C ILE A 234 6.28 -28.72 14.93
N ASN A 235 5.41 -29.21 15.82
CA ASN A 235 5.16 -30.64 15.98
C ASN A 235 4.54 -31.27 14.73
N ILE A 236 3.57 -30.59 14.10
CA ILE A 236 3.01 -31.04 12.82
C ILE A 236 4.10 -31.13 11.75
N LEU A 237 4.95 -30.11 11.64
CA LEU A 237 6.06 -30.08 10.70
C LEU A 237 7.05 -31.25 10.94
N ASN A 238 7.34 -31.55 12.20
CA ASN A 238 8.22 -32.64 12.59
C ASN A 238 7.59 -34.03 12.38
N ASN A 239 6.28 -34.18 12.61
CA ASN A 239 5.56 -35.43 12.40
C ASN A 239 5.41 -35.76 10.91
N GLU A 240 5.10 -34.76 10.07
CA GLU A 240 5.09 -34.93 8.61
C GLU A 240 6.48 -35.34 8.08
N ASN A 241 7.57 -34.83 8.68
CA ASN A 241 8.92 -35.33 8.39
C ASN A 241 9.12 -36.78 8.81
N LYS A 242 8.73 -37.15 10.03
CA LYS A 242 8.90 -38.52 10.53
C LYS A 242 8.10 -39.52 9.70
N ASN A 243 6.87 -39.19 9.33
CA ASN A 243 6.03 -40.05 8.49
C ASN A 243 6.67 -40.29 7.12
N LYS A 244 7.31 -39.27 6.52
CA LYS A 244 8.10 -39.44 5.28
C LYS A 244 9.32 -40.36 5.45
N ILE A 245 9.98 -40.31 6.60
CA ILE A 245 11.16 -41.16 6.88
C ILE A 245 10.73 -42.62 7.17
N ILE A 246 9.62 -42.81 7.88
CA ILE A 246 9.13 -44.13 8.28
C ILE A 246 8.49 -44.89 7.12
N SER A 247 7.83 -44.20 6.19
CA SER A 247 7.14 -44.89 5.09
C SER A 247 8.07 -45.51 4.04
N ASN A 248 9.38 -45.19 4.01
CA ASN A 248 10.32 -45.63 2.94
C ASN A 248 9.76 -45.48 1.51
N GLU A 249 8.74 -44.64 1.33
CA GLU A 249 8.10 -44.40 0.06
C GLU A 249 8.89 -43.26 -0.60
N GLU A 250 9.91 -43.64 -1.36
CA GLU A 250 10.43 -42.85 -2.48
C GLU A 250 9.37 -42.76 -3.60
N ASP A 251 8.15 -42.38 -3.25
CA ASP A 251 7.14 -42.05 -4.25
C ASP A 251 7.66 -40.82 -5.00
N PRO A 252 7.89 -40.89 -6.33
CA PRO A 252 8.38 -39.76 -7.10
C PRO A 252 7.46 -38.53 -7.02
N ASN A 253 6.19 -38.73 -6.64
CA ASN A 253 5.22 -37.67 -6.37
C ASN A 253 5.41 -36.97 -5.00
N ASN A 254 6.01 -37.65 -4.00
CA ASN A 254 6.18 -37.14 -2.64
C ASN A 254 7.51 -36.36 -2.47
N ILE A 255 8.50 -36.65 -3.33
CA ILE A 255 9.75 -35.89 -3.48
C ILE A 255 9.50 -34.42 -3.88
N ASN A 256 8.39 -34.16 -4.57
CA ASN A 256 8.01 -32.82 -5.04
C ASN A 256 7.02 -32.08 -4.12
N ASN A 257 6.67 -32.64 -2.96
CA ASN A 257 5.75 -32.00 -2.02
C ASN A 257 6.53 -31.16 -0.99
N ILE A 258 6.34 -29.84 -1.08
CA ILE A 258 6.95 -28.86 -0.17
C ILE A 258 5.90 -28.42 0.86
N ILE A 259 6.31 -28.49 2.13
CA ILE A 259 5.46 -28.15 3.28
C ILE A 259 5.83 -26.74 3.76
N VAL A 260 4.84 -25.88 3.85
CA VAL A 260 4.98 -24.52 4.37
C VAL A 260 4.21 -24.41 5.67
N ILE A 261 4.83 -23.85 6.72
CA ILE A 261 4.13 -23.50 7.96
C ILE A 261 4.22 -21.99 8.22
N SER A 262 3.10 -21.41 8.67
CA SER A 262 3.03 -20.01 9.09
C SER A 262 1.76 -19.74 9.92
N THR A 263 1.56 -18.50 10.31
CA THR A 263 0.31 -18.02 10.93
C THR A 263 -0.50 -17.18 9.94
N ASP A 264 -1.80 -17.07 10.16
CA ASP A 264 -2.72 -16.25 9.38
C ASP A 264 -2.28 -14.78 9.27
N GLN A 265 -1.80 -14.16 10.36
CA GLN A 265 -1.29 -12.79 10.35
C GLN A 265 -0.12 -12.61 9.38
N ILE A 266 0.85 -13.53 9.41
CA ILE A 266 2.04 -13.49 8.56
C ILE A 266 1.68 -13.73 7.10
N LEU A 267 0.86 -14.76 6.85
CA LEU A 267 0.37 -15.07 5.51
C LEU A 267 -0.45 -13.94 4.93
N SER A 268 -1.27 -13.26 5.74
CA SER A 268 -2.08 -12.14 5.28
C SER A 268 -1.23 -11.00 4.71
N CYS A 269 -0.03 -10.77 5.24
CA CYS A 269 0.90 -9.76 4.72
C CYS A 269 1.42 -10.14 3.32
N LEU A 270 1.79 -11.40 3.11
CA LEU A 270 2.20 -11.90 1.78
C LEU A 270 1.06 -11.88 0.78
N MET A 271 -0.11 -12.35 1.20
CA MET A 271 -1.30 -12.51 0.36
C MET A 271 -1.91 -11.17 -0.09
N SER A 272 -1.75 -10.11 0.70
CA SER A 272 -2.26 -8.76 0.41
C SER A 272 -1.16 -7.72 0.15
N CYS A 273 0.05 -8.19 -0.19
CA CYS A 273 1.25 -7.34 -0.32
C CYS A 273 1.12 -6.19 -1.33
N VAL A 274 0.33 -6.36 -2.40
CA VAL A 274 0.18 -5.39 -3.50
C VAL A 274 -0.32 -4.02 -3.03
N GLN A 275 -1.13 -3.98 -1.96
CA GLN A 275 -1.71 -2.74 -1.43
C GLN A 275 -0.88 -2.11 -0.30
N SER A 276 0.19 -2.78 0.14
CA SER A 276 1.07 -2.26 1.19
C SER A 276 1.88 -1.07 0.66
N LYS A 277 1.78 0.08 1.32
CA LYS A 277 2.65 1.25 1.10
C LYS A 277 3.78 1.33 2.11
N TYR A 278 3.61 0.84 3.33
CA TYR A 278 4.70 0.85 4.33
C TYR A 278 5.55 -0.41 4.21
N SER A 279 6.86 -0.27 4.43
CA SER A 279 7.79 -1.41 4.42
C SER A 279 7.47 -2.37 5.55
N TRP A 280 7.60 -3.66 5.27
CA TRP A 280 7.55 -4.77 6.21
C TRP A 280 8.44 -5.88 5.66
N HIS A 281 8.91 -6.76 6.54
CA HIS A 281 9.71 -7.92 6.17
C HIS A 281 9.22 -9.17 6.90
N LEU A 282 9.54 -10.33 6.32
CA LEU A 282 9.29 -11.64 6.91
C LEU A 282 10.55 -12.48 6.83
N LEU A 283 10.78 -13.24 7.90
CA LEU A 283 11.88 -14.19 8.00
C LEU A 283 11.43 -15.53 7.41
N ILE A 284 12.27 -16.13 6.59
CA ILE A 284 11.98 -17.41 5.95
C ILE A 284 13.14 -18.36 6.21
N LYS A 285 12.86 -19.50 6.83
CA LYS A 285 13.84 -20.58 7.01
C LYS A 285 13.48 -21.75 6.11
N LYS A 286 14.37 -22.10 5.19
CA LYS A 286 14.21 -23.24 4.28
C LYS A 286 15.13 -24.39 4.67
N LYS A 287 14.55 -25.56 4.90
CA LYS A 287 15.27 -26.82 5.17
C LYS A 287 14.69 -27.96 4.34
N GLY A 288 15.38 -28.32 3.26
CA GLY A 288 14.90 -29.29 2.28
C GLY A 288 13.58 -28.86 1.66
N ASN A 289 12.57 -29.71 1.80
CA ASN A 289 11.20 -29.47 1.34
C ASN A 289 10.32 -28.79 2.40
N GLN A 290 10.92 -28.12 3.38
CA GLN A 290 10.21 -27.42 4.44
C GLN A 290 10.54 -25.93 4.43
N ILE A 291 9.50 -25.11 4.56
CA ILE A 291 9.61 -23.66 4.61
C ILE A 291 8.84 -23.18 5.84
N ILE A 292 9.54 -22.47 6.73
CA ILE A 292 8.95 -21.81 7.90
C ILE A 292 8.97 -20.31 7.62
N ILE A 293 7.80 -19.68 7.62
CA ILE A 293 7.67 -18.23 7.45
C ILE A 293 7.30 -17.63 8.79
N ASP A 294 8.15 -16.72 9.27
CA ASP A 294 8.04 -16.09 10.58
C ASP A 294 8.25 -14.56 10.54
N LYS A 295 8.10 -13.91 11.70
CA LYS A 295 8.32 -12.47 11.91
C LYS A 295 9.29 -12.19 13.08
N ASP A 296 9.82 -10.98 13.13
CA ASP A 296 10.60 -10.46 14.26
C ASP A 296 9.75 -10.19 15.51
N ASP A 297 10.39 -10.07 16.68
CA ASP A 297 9.69 -9.90 17.98
C ASP A 297 8.96 -8.55 18.03
N ASP A 298 9.64 -7.49 17.58
CA ASP A 298 9.09 -6.14 17.48
C ASP A 298 8.71 -5.81 16.02
N SER A 299 8.11 -6.78 15.33
CA SER A 299 7.76 -6.60 13.91
C SER A 299 6.67 -5.54 13.72
N ILE A 300 6.86 -4.68 12.71
CA ILE A 300 5.84 -3.70 12.28
C ILE A 300 4.51 -4.34 11.86
N ILE A 301 4.51 -5.66 11.60
CA ILE A 301 3.34 -6.45 11.24
C ILE A 301 2.33 -6.56 12.40
N ASP A 302 2.80 -6.42 13.65
CA ASP A 302 1.95 -6.38 14.84
C ASP A 302 1.24 -5.04 15.03
N LEU A 303 1.73 -4.00 14.35
CA LEU A 303 1.07 -2.70 14.32
C LEU A 303 -0.03 -2.68 13.26
N LEU A 304 -1.16 -2.08 13.62
CA LEU A 304 -2.27 -1.87 12.69
C LEU A 304 -2.16 -0.48 12.06
N THR A 305 -1.89 -0.44 10.76
CA THR A 305 -1.70 0.83 10.05
C THR A 305 -3.00 1.65 10.00
N VAL A 306 -2.88 2.97 10.07
CA VAL A 306 -4.02 3.90 10.02
C VAL A 306 -3.81 4.85 8.85
N ASN A 307 -4.78 4.90 7.95
CA ASN A 307 -4.79 5.75 6.76
C ASN A 307 -3.55 5.58 5.84
N GLU A 308 -2.95 4.39 5.83
CA GLU A 308 -1.78 4.06 4.99
C GLU A 308 -2.02 4.35 3.50
N ASN A 309 -3.21 4.03 3.00
CA ASN A 309 -3.54 4.21 1.59
C ASN A 309 -4.09 5.61 1.28
N SER A 310 -4.32 6.45 2.29
CA SER A 310 -4.78 7.83 2.13
C SER A 310 -3.78 8.70 1.36
N ILE A 311 -4.29 9.81 0.82
CA ILE A 311 -3.48 10.91 0.27
C ILE A 311 -2.78 11.65 1.42
N ASP A 312 -3.50 11.89 2.51
CA ASP A 312 -3.00 12.53 3.73
C ASP A 312 -2.58 11.45 4.75
N ALA A 313 -1.72 10.51 4.35
CA ALA A 313 -1.26 9.45 5.25
C ALA A 313 -0.44 10.04 6.44
N PRO A 314 -0.50 9.43 7.64
CA PRO A 314 0.23 9.93 8.79
C PRO A 314 1.73 9.68 8.63
N THR A 315 2.54 10.67 9.02
CA THR A 315 4.01 10.59 9.01
C THR A 315 4.56 10.49 10.44
N GLN A 316 5.80 10.03 10.58
CA GLN A 316 6.47 9.91 11.88
C GLN A 316 6.69 11.28 12.54
N ASP A 317 7.07 12.28 11.73
CA ASP A 317 7.32 13.66 12.15
C ASP A 317 6.06 14.54 12.24
N ASN A 318 4.89 13.94 12.50
CA ASN A 318 3.66 14.70 12.62
C ASN A 318 3.77 15.74 13.74
N GLU A 319 3.34 16.98 13.48
CA GLU A 319 3.34 18.07 14.46
C GLU A 319 2.59 17.67 15.73
N ASN A 320 1.48 16.94 15.57
CA ASN A 320 0.80 16.32 16.69
C ASN A 320 1.35 14.93 16.95
N LYS A 321 2.16 14.78 18.01
CA LYS A 321 2.81 13.50 18.37
C LYS A 321 1.83 12.34 18.55
N ILE A 322 0.61 12.60 19.03
CA ILE A 322 -0.42 11.55 19.21
C ILE A 322 -0.98 11.05 17.87
N ASN A 323 -0.76 11.80 16.79
CA ASN A 323 -1.16 11.46 15.42
C ASN A 323 0.06 11.06 14.56
N SER A 324 1.19 10.72 15.19
CA SER A 324 2.31 10.09 14.50
C SER A 324 1.95 8.67 14.08
N LEU A 325 2.62 8.16 13.04
CA LEU A 325 2.37 6.82 12.49
C LEU A 325 2.38 5.71 13.56
N GLN A 326 3.42 5.69 14.40
CA GLN A 326 3.58 4.69 15.46
C GLN A 326 2.51 4.83 16.55
N ALA A 327 2.23 6.06 17.01
CA ALA A 327 1.22 6.31 18.04
C ALA A 327 -0.18 5.86 17.59
N LEU A 328 -0.57 6.19 16.35
CA LEU A 328 -1.83 5.76 15.76
C LEU A 328 -1.89 4.24 15.58
N GLY A 329 -0.77 3.60 15.24
CA GLY A 329 -0.69 2.15 15.11
C GLY A 329 -0.91 1.43 16.44
N ILE A 330 -0.27 1.90 17.51
CA ILE A 330 -0.43 1.35 18.87
C ILE A 330 -1.86 1.59 19.37
N GLU A 331 -2.42 2.78 19.13
CA GLU A 331 -3.81 3.08 19.45
C GLU A 331 -4.77 2.12 18.72
N ALA A 332 -4.57 1.89 17.42
CA ALA A 332 -5.42 0.98 16.64
C ALA A 332 -5.36 -0.47 17.15
N VAL A 333 -4.19 -0.95 17.61
CA VAL A 333 -4.03 -2.25 18.26
C VAL A 333 -4.83 -2.32 19.56
N LYS A 334 -4.68 -1.32 20.44
CA LYS A 334 -5.44 -1.23 21.70
C LYS A 334 -6.95 -1.22 21.45
N ILE A 335 -7.40 -0.44 20.46
CA ILE A 335 -8.80 -0.36 20.06
C ILE A 335 -9.32 -1.75 19.64
N ASN A 336 -8.60 -2.46 18.76
CA ASN A 336 -9.01 -3.78 18.30
C ASN A 336 -9.07 -4.80 19.44
N GLN A 337 -8.08 -4.82 20.33
CA GLN A 337 -8.07 -5.71 21.49
C GLN A 337 -9.24 -5.46 22.46
N ARG A 338 -9.53 -4.18 22.74
CA ARG A 338 -10.68 -3.79 23.59
C ARG A 338 -12.01 -4.12 22.92
N PHE A 339 -12.14 -3.82 21.63
CA PHE A 339 -13.36 -4.04 20.89
C PHE A 339 -13.72 -5.54 20.82
N ARG A 340 -12.74 -6.40 20.52
CA ARG A 340 -12.92 -7.87 20.52
C ARG A 340 -13.49 -8.40 21.83
N LYS A 341 -13.01 -7.89 22.97
CA LYS A 341 -13.48 -8.29 24.31
C LYS A 341 -14.85 -7.70 24.69
N GLN A 342 -15.22 -6.56 24.11
CA GLN A 342 -16.47 -5.88 24.44
C GLN A 342 -17.68 -6.44 23.68
N VAL A 343 -17.48 -6.98 22.47
CA VAL A 343 -18.57 -7.51 21.63
C VAL A 343 -18.94 -8.97 21.94
N ILE A 344 -18.29 -9.60 22.92
CA ILE A 344 -18.53 -10.99 23.32
C ILE A 344 -19.33 -11.09 24.61
N LEU A 345 -20.12 -12.16 24.73
CA LEU A 345 -20.86 -12.51 25.93
C LEU A 345 -19.93 -13.25 26.91
N LYS A 346 -19.33 -12.54 27.86
CA LYS A 346 -18.26 -13.04 28.75
C LYS A 346 -18.55 -14.36 29.50
N ASN A 347 -19.82 -14.65 29.79
CA ASN A 347 -20.22 -15.82 30.57
C ASN A 347 -20.74 -16.96 29.70
N ASP A 348 -20.65 -16.84 28.37
CA ASP A 348 -21.36 -17.69 27.43
C ASP A 348 -20.36 -18.32 26.45
N ILE A 349 -19.84 -19.47 26.86
CA ILE A 349 -18.84 -20.23 26.11
C ILE A 349 -19.55 -20.93 24.95
N ALA A 350 -19.02 -20.72 23.74
CA ALA A 350 -19.52 -21.39 22.53
C ALA A 350 -18.81 -22.71 22.30
N GLU A 351 -17.47 -22.68 22.34
CA GLU A 351 -16.61 -23.87 22.17
C GLU A 351 -15.37 -23.73 23.06
N GLU A 352 -14.93 -24.85 23.64
CA GLU A 352 -13.73 -24.93 24.47
C GLU A 352 -12.96 -26.21 24.16
N PHE A 353 -11.65 -26.04 23.95
CA PHE A 353 -10.69 -27.10 23.65
C PHE A 353 -9.48 -26.93 24.56
N GLU A 354 -8.53 -27.87 24.47
CA GLU A 354 -7.24 -27.73 25.14
C GLU A 354 -6.58 -26.38 24.80
N PRO A 355 -5.93 -25.72 25.77
CA PRO A 355 -5.29 -24.44 25.53
C PRO A 355 -4.19 -24.56 24.47
N GLY A 356 -3.95 -23.46 23.75
CA GLY A 356 -2.81 -23.38 22.82
C GLY A 356 -1.49 -23.52 23.58
N ASN A 357 -0.58 -24.34 23.07
CA ASN A 357 0.74 -24.53 23.65
C ASN A 357 1.75 -23.60 22.95
N PHE A 358 1.94 -22.41 23.53
CA PHE A 358 2.84 -21.39 22.98
C PHE A 358 4.05 -21.19 23.89
N ASN A 359 5.23 -21.06 23.27
CA ASN A 359 6.51 -20.96 23.95
C ASN A 359 6.84 -19.52 24.40
N ILE A 360 5.88 -18.83 25.01
CA ILE A 360 6.00 -17.41 25.37
C ILE A 360 5.81 -17.24 26.88
N LYS A 361 6.70 -16.46 27.49
CA LYS A 361 6.60 -16.10 28.91
C LYS A 361 5.40 -15.16 29.11
N ASN A 362 4.53 -15.46 30.08
CA ASN A 362 3.42 -14.61 30.53
C ASN A 362 2.27 -14.37 29.52
N ILE A 363 1.95 -15.31 28.61
CA ILE A 363 0.68 -15.21 27.87
C ILE A 363 -0.48 -15.38 28.84
N LYS A 364 -1.34 -14.35 28.93
CA LYS A 364 -2.69 -14.54 29.44
C LYS A 364 -3.49 -15.31 28.40
N ILE A 365 -4.09 -16.44 28.81
CA ILE A 365 -4.98 -17.22 27.96
C ILE A 365 -6.07 -16.28 27.45
N ASN A 366 -6.04 -16.00 26.14
CA ASN A 366 -7.05 -15.19 25.51
C ASN A 366 -8.27 -16.05 25.19
N ASP A 367 -9.43 -15.41 25.23
CA ASP A 367 -10.71 -15.92 24.78
C ASP A 367 -10.75 -16.00 23.24
N ILE A 368 -9.80 -16.73 22.65
CA ILE A 368 -9.61 -16.92 21.22
C ILE A 368 -9.56 -18.41 20.92
N LEU A 369 -10.24 -18.82 19.85
CA LEU A 369 -10.20 -20.16 19.31
C LEU A 369 -9.22 -20.20 18.15
N TYR A 370 -8.21 -21.05 18.26
CA TYR A 370 -7.22 -21.30 17.21
C TYR A 370 -7.64 -22.51 16.39
N ARG A 371 -7.73 -22.33 15.06
CA ARG A 371 -8.04 -23.39 14.11
C ARG A 371 -6.81 -23.69 13.27
N TYR A 372 -6.35 -24.94 13.31
CA TYR A 372 -5.22 -25.40 12.51
C TYR A 372 -5.73 -26.05 11.24
N ARG A 373 -5.28 -25.57 10.08
CA ARG A 373 -5.82 -25.98 8.78
C ARG A 373 -4.69 -26.35 7.82
N LYS A 374 -4.95 -27.37 7.01
CA LYS A 374 -4.09 -27.85 5.94
C LYS A 374 -4.70 -27.48 4.60
N PHE A 375 -3.89 -26.85 3.75
CA PHE A 375 -4.26 -26.39 2.42
C PHE A 375 -3.35 -27.09 1.40
N GLN A 376 -3.95 -27.79 0.43
CA GLN A 376 -3.22 -28.27 -0.74
C GLN A 376 -3.36 -27.22 -1.85
N ILE A 377 -2.25 -26.55 -2.15
CA ILE A 377 -2.27 -25.38 -3.03
C ILE A 377 -2.03 -25.83 -4.47
N PRO A 378 -3.00 -25.60 -5.38
CA PRO A 378 -2.87 -25.96 -6.77
C PRO A 378 -1.80 -25.12 -7.49
N PRO A 379 -1.31 -25.58 -8.66
CA PRO A 379 -0.39 -24.81 -9.47
C PRO A 379 -1.06 -23.54 -10.02
N LEU A 380 -0.23 -22.56 -10.39
CA LEU A 380 -0.68 -21.37 -11.10
C LEU A 380 -1.26 -21.76 -12.47
N VAL A 381 -2.31 -21.06 -12.91
CA VAL A 381 -3.00 -21.32 -14.20
C VAL A 381 -2.05 -21.31 -15.41
N GLN A 382 -1.01 -20.46 -15.36
CA GLN A 382 -0.06 -20.24 -16.46
C GLN A 382 1.29 -20.94 -16.23
N SER A 383 1.41 -21.81 -15.23
CA SER A 383 2.67 -22.47 -14.89
C SER A 383 2.65 -23.96 -15.23
N ASN A 384 3.76 -24.44 -15.79
CA ASN A 384 4.00 -25.87 -16.02
C ASN A 384 4.61 -26.57 -14.80
N ASN A 385 4.76 -25.87 -13.67
CA ASN A 385 5.36 -26.44 -12.47
C ASN A 385 4.42 -27.50 -11.85
N LYS A 386 4.91 -28.73 -11.73
CA LYS A 386 4.18 -29.87 -11.16
C LYS A 386 4.37 -30.00 -9.64
N LYS A 387 5.17 -29.14 -9.00
CA LYS A 387 5.39 -29.18 -7.54
C LYS A 387 4.10 -28.97 -6.77
N THR A 388 3.86 -29.84 -5.79
CA THR A 388 2.73 -29.73 -4.87
C THR A 388 3.16 -28.96 -3.63
N TYR A 389 2.30 -28.05 -3.17
CA TYR A 389 2.55 -27.34 -1.91
C TYR A 389 1.45 -27.65 -0.92
N THR A 390 1.89 -28.00 0.28
CA THR A 390 1.02 -28.16 1.44
C THR A 390 1.29 -27.02 2.40
N LEU A 391 0.34 -26.11 2.57
CA LEU A 391 0.41 -25.08 3.60
C LEU A 391 -0.33 -25.54 4.84
N ILE A 392 0.29 -25.39 6.00
CA ILE A 392 -0.33 -25.61 7.30
C ILE A 392 -0.29 -24.28 8.05
N THR A 393 -1.45 -23.80 8.47
CA THR A 393 -1.56 -22.50 9.13
C THR A 393 -2.44 -22.57 10.36
N ARG A 394 -2.10 -21.76 11.36
CA ARG A 394 -2.99 -21.39 12.45
C ARG A 394 -3.82 -20.18 12.03
N GLY A 395 -5.13 -20.23 12.24
CA GLY A 395 -6.04 -19.11 12.12
C GLY A 395 -6.72 -18.76 13.45
N GLU A 396 -7.06 -17.50 13.64
CA GLU A 396 -7.76 -16.99 14.82
C GLU A 396 -9.25 -16.78 14.57
N ILE A 397 -10.08 -17.37 15.43
CA ILE A 397 -11.52 -17.17 15.50
C ILE A 397 -11.83 -16.42 16.78
N HIS A 398 -12.52 -15.29 16.64
CA HIS A 398 -12.77 -14.37 17.75
C HIS A 398 -14.05 -14.66 18.51
N SER A 399 -15.10 -15.10 17.80
CA SER A 399 -16.38 -15.43 18.43
C SER A 399 -17.24 -16.30 17.51
N GLN A 400 -18.38 -16.75 18.04
CA GLN A 400 -19.37 -17.50 17.30
C GLN A 400 -20.77 -16.87 17.42
N ILE A 401 -21.56 -16.93 16.36
CA ILE A 401 -22.96 -16.50 16.40
C ILE A 401 -23.84 -17.64 16.92
N LYS A 402 -24.72 -17.34 17.89
CA LYS A 402 -25.83 -18.23 18.27
C LYS A 402 -26.77 -18.45 17.08
N GLY A 403 -26.93 -19.71 16.68
CA GLY A 403 -27.78 -20.15 15.59
C GLY A 403 -27.72 -21.67 15.39
N LEU A 404 -28.53 -22.17 14.46
CA LEU A 404 -28.59 -23.60 14.08
C LEU A 404 -27.25 -24.08 13.46
N ASN A 405 -26.62 -23.22 12.67
CA ASN A 405 -25.31 -23.50 12.07
C ASN A 405 -24.21 -22.79 12.88
N LYS A 406 -23.09 -23.49 13.07
CA LYS A 406 -21.87 -22.91 13.63
C LYS A 406 -21.35 -21.86 12.65
N SER A 407 -21.50 -20.59 13.00
CA SER A 407 -21.00 -19.48 12.20
C SER A 407 -19.91 -18.74 12.94
N TYR A 408 -18.69 -18.85 12.41
CA TYR A 408 -17.50 -18.27 13.02
C TYR A 408 -17.34 -16.81 12.60
N VAL A 409 -16.93 -15.98 13.55
CA VAL A 409 -16.88 -14.54 13.40
C VAL A 409 -15.47 -14.01 13.61
N TYR A 410 -15.03 -13.18 12.68
CA TYR A 410 -13.83 -12.38 12.81
C TYR A 410 -14.20 -10.93 13.19
N VAL A 411 -13.65 -10.41 14.28
CA VAL A 411 -13.96 -9.07 14.80
C VAL A 411 -12.75 -8.15 14.58
N CYS A 412 -12.99 -7.03 13.88
CA CYS A 412 -11.97 -6.01 13.63
C CYS A 412 -12.57 -4.59 13.69
N ALA A 413 -11.71 -3.59 13.87
CA ALA A 413 -12.13 -2.20 14.00
C ALA A 413 -11.31 -1.25 13.13
N LEU A 414 -12.02 -0.25 12.60
CA LEU A 414 -11.49 0.98 12.04
C LEU A 414 -11.59 2.09 13.08
N ASN A 415 -10.56 2.94 13.12
CA ASN A 415 -10.45 4.03 14.07
C ASN A 415 -10.39 5.39 13.38
N GLU A 416 -11.24 6.32 13.83
CA GLU A 416 -11.23 7.72 13.44
C GLU A 416 -10.35 8.51 14.41
N TYR A 417 -9.41 9.26 13.84
CA TYR A 417 -8.70 10.34 14.53
C TYR A 417 -8.97 11.65 13.78
N ASP A 418 -8.71 12.78 14.43
CA ASP A 418 -9.04 14.09 13.87
C ASP A 418 -8.09 14.45 12.71
N ILE A 419 -8.66 14.47 11.50
CA ILE A 419 -8.02 14.95 10.27
C ILE A 419 -8.90 16.06 9.71
N LYS A 420 -8.36 17.28 9.63
CA LYS A 420 -9.11 18.48 9.20
C LYS A 420 -9.76 18.36 7.83
N SER A 421 -9.22 17.53 6.93
CA SER A 421 -9.75 17.29 5.58
C SER A 421 -10.91 16.28 5.53
N HIS A 422 -11.12 15.51 6.60
CA HIS A 422 -12.14 14.45 6.64
C HIS A 422 -13.46 14.94 7.24
N LYS A 423 -14.57 14.40 6.72
CA LYS A 423 -15.89 14.58 7.34
C LYS A 423 -15.98 13.73 8.60
N ASN A 424 -16.64 14.25 9.62
CA ASN A 424 -16.87 13.56 10.88
C ASN A 424 -17.76 12.32 10.69
N TRP A 425 -17.32 11.16 11.19
CA TRP A 425 -18.03 9.89 11.06
C TRP A 425 -19.43 9.92 11.66
N ARG A 426 -19.68 10.66 12.75
CA ARG A 426 -21.02 10.75 13.38
C ARG A 426 -22.07 11.23 12.38
N SER A 427 -21.76 12.26 11.60
CA SER A 427 -22.68 12.78 10.57
C SER A 427 -22.79 11.82 9.38
N GLN A 428 -21.69 11.19 8.99
CA GLN A 428 -21.68 10.26 7.85
C GLN A 428 -22.41 8.96 8.12
N ILE A 429 -22.38 8.44 9.36
CA ILE A 429 -23.08 7.20 9.71
C ILE A 429 -24.61 7.41 9.64
N GLU A 430 -25.14 8.59 9.93
CA GLU A 430 -26.58 8.83 9.82
C GLU A 430 -27.04 8.93 8.36
N ASN A 431 -26.29 9.65 7.52
CA ASN A 431 -26.75 10.04 6.19
C ASN A 431 -26.09 9.29 5.02
N GLN A 432 -24.87 8.79 5.20
CA GLN A 432 -23.98 8.34 4.10
C GLN A 432 -23.11 7.13 4.48
N LYS A 433 -23.70 6.11 5.15
CA LYS A 433 -22.96 4.91 5.62
C LYS A 433 -22.12 4.24 4.54
N GLY A 434 -22.68 4.09 3.33
CA GLY A 434 -21.97 3.48 2.20
C GLY A 434 -20.77 4.32 1.73
N ALA A 435 -20.90 5.66 1.72
CA ALA A 435 -19.81 6.54 1.35
C ALA A 435 -18.69 6.55 2.39
N LEU A 436 -19.04 6.46 3.69
CA LEU A 436 -18.07 6.27 4.77
C LEU A 436 -17.27 4.99 4.55
N LEU A 437 -17.94 3.84 4.37
CA LEU A 437 -17.27 2.56 4.13
C LEU A 437 -16.38 2.62 2.89
N ALA A 438 -16.85 3.17 1.77
CA ALA A 438 -16.06 3.30 0.54
C ALA A 438 -14.81 4.17 0.74
N ASN A 439 -14.91 5.26 1.50
CA ASN A 439 -13.76 6.10 1.84
C ASN A 439 -12.75 5.34 2.71
N GLU A 440 -13.22 4.59 3.69
CA GLU A 440 -12.35 3.77 4.55
C GLU A 440 -11.69 2.63 3.79
N ILE A 441 -12.39 1.97 2.86
CA ILE A 441 -11.79 0.99 1.95
C ILE A 441 -10.62 1.59 1.18
N ARG A 442 -10.77 2.81 0.68
CA ARG A 442 -9.70 3.51 -0.06
C ARG A 442 -8.53 3.94 0.83
N ASN A 443 -8.80 4.41 2.05
CA ASN A 443 -7.76 4.96 2.92
C ASN A 443 -7.02 3.88 3.73
N ASN A 444 -7.65 2.73 3.97
CA ASN A 444 -7.15 1.65 4.81
C ASN A 444 -7.12 0.29 4.06
N THR A 445 -6.93 0.31 2.73
CA THR A 445 -6.98 -0.90 1.88
C THR A 445 -6.06 -2.01 2.37
N SER A 446 -4.79 -1.71 2.63
CA SER A 446 -3.78 -2.66 3.14
C SER A 446 -4.24 -3.33 4.46
N LYS A 447 -4.69 -2.54 5.43
CA LYS A 447 -5.21 -3.04 6.71
C LYS A 447 -6.45 -3.92 6.53
N LEU A 448 -7.42 -3.48 5.74
CA LEU A 448 -8.66 -4.23 5.52
C LEU A 448 -8.40 -5.54 4.80
N GLN A 449 -7.56 -5.55 3.75
CA GLN A 449 -7.21 -6.78 3.06
C GLN A 449 -6.53 -7.78 3.99
N LYS A 450 -5.63 -7.33 4.88
CA LYS A 450 -5.03 -8.21 5.90
C LYS A 450 -6.08 -8.83 6.83
N PHE A 451 -7.02 -8.05 7.35
CA PHE A 451 -8.11 -8.58 8.19
C PHE A 451 -8.96 -9.62 7.46
N ILE A 452 -9.35 -9.35 6.21
CA ILE A 452 -10.18 -10.27 5.44
C ILE A 452 -9.40 -11.53 5.05
N SER A 453 -8.11 -11.42 4.69
CA SER A 453 -7.26 -12.58 4.48
C SER A 453 -7.16 -13.46 5.73
N GLN A 454 -6.98 -12.89 6.92
CA GLN A 454 -6.98 -13.64 8.18
C GLN A 454 -8.32 -14.33 8.45
N ALA A 455 -9.43 -13.63 8.23
CA ALA A 455 -10.77 -14.20 8.36
C ALA A 455 -11.00 -15.38 7.39
N LEU A 456 -10.56 -15.25 6.14
CA LEU A 456 -10.67 -16.30 5.12
C LEU A 456 -9.80 -17.53 5.47
N LEU A 457 -8.55 -17.32 5.88
CA LEU A 457 -7.64 -18.39 6.30
C LEU A 457 -8.21 -19.16 7.51
N SER A 458 -8.75 -18.44 8.49
CA SER A 458 -9.39 -19.01 9.68
C SER A 458 -10.75 -19.67 9.40
N GLY A 459 -11.33 -19.43 8.22
CA GLY A 459 -12.65 -19.95 7.85
C GLY A 459 -13.77 -19.31 8.64
N CYS A 460 -13.68 -18.01 8.91
CA CYS A 460 -14.77 -17.22 9.47
C CYS A 460 -15.77 -16.84 8.39
N ASP A 461 -17.06 -17.07 8.64
CA ASP A 461 -18.14 -16.77 7.69
C ASP A 461 -18.52 -15.30 7.69
N ASP A 462 -18.45 -14.67 8.87
CA ASP A 462 -18.86 -13.30 9.10
C ASP A 462 -17.70 -12.45 9.65
N VAL A 463 -17.64 -11.21 9.18
CA VAL A 463 -16.75 -10.18 9.69
C VAL A 463 -17.60 -9.09 10.35
N LYS A 464 -17.24 -8.74 11.59
CA LYS A 464 -17.84 -7.62 12.33
C LYS A 464 -16.86 -6.47 12.32
N LEU A 465 -17.19 -5.43 11.56
CA LEU A 465 -16.37 -4.23 11.37
C LEU A 465 -16.88 -3.10 12.27
N GLY A 466 -16.13 -2.79 13.32
CA GLY A 466 -16.42 -1.67 14.21
C GLY A 466 -15.92 -0.33 13.67
N PHE A 467 -16.73 0.72 13.79
CA PHE A 467 -16.37 2.11 13.51
C PHE A 467 -16.21 2.83 14.85
N ILE A 468 -14.96 3.03 15.25
CA ILE A 468 -14.59 3.55 16.58
C ILE A 468 -13.97 4.94 16.43
N SER A 469 -14.38 5.90 17.22
CA SER A 469 -13.91 7.29 17.16
C SER A 469 -13.43 7.74 18.53
N ARG A 470 -12.38 8.56 18.59
CA ARG A 470 -11.96 9.18 19.86
C ARG A 470 -13.12 9.95 20.50
N LYS A 471 -13.17 9.94 21.83
CA LYS A 471 -14.13 10.75 22.59
C LYS A 471 -13.82 12.24 22.40
N ASN A 472 -12.55 12.59 22.57
CA ASN A 472 -12.01 13.92 22.30
C ASN A 472 -10.87 13.77 21.29
N ALA A 473 -10.74 14.70 20.33
CA ALA A 473 -9.71 14.64 19.30
C ALA A 473 -8.27 14.48 19.85
N ASN A 474 -8.00 15.11 21.00
CA ASN A 474 -6.70 15.12 21.68
C ASN A 474 -6.51 14.01 22.72
N ASP A 475 -7.47 13.08 22.83
CA ASP A 475 -7.43 11.98 23.80
C ASP A 475 -7.36 10.64 23.05
N PRO A 476 -6.17 10.01 22.96
CA PRO A 476 -5.98 8.75 22.26
C PRO A 476 -6.39 7.52 23.08
N ASP A 477 -6.80 7.66 24.34
CA ASP A 477 -7.12 6.52 25.20
C ASP A 477 -8.63 6.24 25.29
N ASN A 478 -9.46 7.28 25.22
CA ASN A 478 -10.92 7.15 25.33
C ASN A 478 -11.63 7.19 23.97
N HIS A 479 -12.44 6.17 23.68
CA HIS A 479 -13.16 6.03 22.40
C HIS A 479 -14.64 5.70 22.58
N HIS A 480 -15.42 5.98 21.54
CA HIS A 480 -16.81 5.55 21.39
C HIS A 480 -16.95 4.58 20.21
N ILE A 481 -17.81 3.58 20.37
CA ILE A 481 -18.21 2.71 19.26
C ILE A 481 -19.41 3.37 18.58
N LEU A 482 -19.22 3.86 17.35
CA LEU A 482 -20.26 4.60 16.63
C LEU A 482 -21.21 3.69 15.85
N SER A 483 -20.68 2.60 15.30
CA SER A 483 -21.44 1.62 14.54
C SER A 483 -20.67 0.31 14.44
N ILE A 484 -21.39 -0.80 14.30
CA ILE A 484 -20.84 -2.10 13.94
C ILE A 484 -21.53 -2.53 12.65
N GLN A 485 -20.74 -2.87 11.63
CA GLN A 485 -21.26 -3.38 10.37
C GLN A 485 -20.95 -4.87 10.24
N SER A 486 -21.99 -5.63 9.95
CA SER A 486 -21.95 -7.08 9.76
C SER A 486 -21.85 -7.40 8.28
N HIS A 487 -20.81 -8.12 7.88
CA HIS A 487 -20.59 -8.51 6.49
C HIS A 487 -20.26 -9.99 6.37
N LYS A 488 -20.69 -10.65 5.30
CA LYS A 488 -20.16 -11.96 4.93
C LYS A 488 -18.72 -11.78 4.44
N THR A 489 -17.81 -12.63 4.92
CA THR A 489 -16.37 -12.49 4.65
C THR A 489 -16.07 -12.45 3.15
N LYS A 490 -16.71 -13.34 2.36
CA LYS A 490 -16.51 -13.42 0.90
C LYS A 490 -17.02 -12.20 0.15
N ASP A 491 -18.16 -11.66 0.56
CA ASP A 491 -18.77 -10.49 -0.08
C ASP A 491 -17.92 -9.24 0.18
N LEU A 492 -17.49 -9.04 1.43
CA LEU A 492 -16.60 -7.94 1.78
C LEU A 492 -15.23 -8.07 1.09
N SER A 493 -14.68 -9.30 0.97
CA SER A 493 -13.46 -9.56 0.21
C SER A 493 -13.56 -9.04 -1.23
N THR A 494 -14.68 -9.34 -1.90
CA THR A 494 -14.93 -8.89 -3.27
C THR A 494 -15.08 -7.37 -3.33
N GLN A 495 -15.79 -6.77 -2.37
CA GLN A 495 -16.00 -5.32 -2.30
C GLN A 495 -14.69 -4.52 -2.11
N ILE A 496 -13.73 -5.05 -1.34
CA ILE A 496 -12.42 -4.40 -1.13
C ILE A 496 -11.38 -4.72 -2.22
N GLY A 497 -11.78 -5.45 -3.27
CA GLY A 497 -10.89 -5.83 -4.36
C GLY A 497 -9.87 -6.92 -4.00
N LEU A 498 -10.12 -7.71 -2.94
CA LEU A 498 -9.32 -8.88 -2.59
C LEU A 498 -9.96 -10.12 -3.21
N LYS A 499 -9.43 -10.56 -4.35
CA LYS A 499 -9.92 -11.77 -5.02
C LYS A 499 -9.23 -13.01 -4.45
N TYR A 500 -10.03 -14.02 -4.09
CA TYR A 500 -9.56 -15.20 -3.36
C TYR A 500 -8.59 -16.06 -4.18
N ASP A 501 -8.84 -16.18 -5.48
CA ASP A 501 -7.99 -16.87 -6.47
C ASP A 501 -6.62 -16.18 -6.66
N ASN A 502 -6.62 -14.83 -6.70
CA ASN A 502 -5.39 -14.05 -6.78
C ASN A 502 -4.59 -14.09 -5.48
N MET A 503 -5.27 -14.01 -4.33
CA MET A 503 -4.65 -14.10 -3.00
C MET A 503 -3.75 -15.34 -2.87
N TRP A 504 -4.31 -16.51 -3.23
CA TRP A 504 -3.55 -17.77 -3.25
C TRP A 504 -2.54 -17.85 -4.38
N GLY A 505 -2.80 -17.24 -5.53
CA GLY A 505 -1.85 -17.16 -6.64
C GLY A 505 -0.59 -16.36 -6.29
N ILE A 506 -0.72 -15.24 -5.57
CA ILE A 506 0.42 -14.48 -5.06
C ILE A 506 1.25 -15.34 -4.11
N PHE A 507 0.61 -15.98 -3.14
CA PHE A 507 1.29 -16.88 -2.20
C PHE A 507 2.04 -18.00 -2.94
N ARG A 508 1.34 -18.71 -3.84
CA ARG A 508 1.90 -19.78 -4.68
C ARG A 508 3.14 -19.30 -5.44
N PHE A 509 3.06 -18.12 -6.07
CA PHE A 509 4.16 -17.55 -6.85
C PHE A 509 5.38 -17.22 -5.98
N VAL A 510 5.19 -16.68 -4.78
CA VAL A 510 6.30 -16.41 -3.85
C VAL A 510 6.96 -17.73 -3.41
N ILE A 511 6.17 -18.75 -3.06
CA ILE A 511 6.72 -20.06 -2.67
C ILE A 511 7.43 -20.76 -3.83
N ASP A 512 6.93 -20.64 -5.07
CA ASP A 512 7.63 -21.17 -6.25
C ASP A 512 9.04 -20.57 -6.38
N ASN A 513 9.21 -19.26 -6.15
CA ASN A 513 10.53 -18.61 -6.19
C ASN A 513 11.46 -19.03 -5.03
N LEU A 514 10.91 -19.53 -3.92
CA LEU A 514 11.66 -20.02 -2.76
C LEU A 514 12.01 -21.51 -2.87
N ALA A 515 11.13 -22.29 -3.52
CA ALA A 515 11.24 -23.74 -3.61
C ALA A 515 12.53 -24.20 -4.28
N ASP A 516 13.00 -23.46 -5.29
CA ASP A 516 14.21 -23.77 -6.07
C ASP A 516 15.51 -23.29 -5.40
N LYS A 517 15.41 -22.54 -4.31
CA LYS A 517 16.57 -21.96 -3.61
C LYS A 517 17.22 -22.98 -2.66
N PRO A 518 18.53 -22.86 -2.37
CA PRO A 518 19.20 -23.76 -1.44
C PRO A 518 18.63 -23.66 -0.02
N ASN A 519 19.05 -24.57 0.87
CA ASN A 519 18.72 -24.45 2.29
C ASN A 519 19.40 -23.23 2.88
N GLY A 520 18.73 -22.56 3.80
CA GLY A 520 19.27 -21.36 4.46
C GLY A 520 18.18 -20.44 4.99
N ASN A 521 18.64 -19.29 5.46
CA ASN A 521 17.81 -18.21 5.96
C ASN A 521 17.65 -17.12 4.91
N TYR A 522 16.41 -16.68 4.73
CA TYR A 522 16.00 -15.70 3.74
C TYR A 522 15.13 -14.63 4.40
N VAL A 523 15.09 -13.46 3.79
CA VAL A 523 14.21 -12.36 4.18
C VAL A 523 13.46 -11.89 2.95
N ILE A 524 12.13 -11.90 3.02
CA ILE A 524 11.31 -11.23 2.01
C ILE A 524 10.91 -9.85 2.56
N LEU A 525 11.21 -8.81 1.80
CA LEU A 525 11.07 -7.42 2.20
C LEU A 525 10.23 -6.68 1.17
N LYS A 526 9.20 -5.98 1.63
CA LYS A 526 8.52 -4.96 0.82
C LYS A 526 9.38 -3.71 0.78
N ASP A 527 9.79 -3.31 -0.42
CA ASP A 527 10.62 -2.11 -0.63
C ASP A 527 9.86 -0.86 -0.16
N PRO A 528 10.47 0.00 0.68
CA PRO A 528 9.79 1.17 1.21
C PRO A 528 9.39 2.18 0.10
N LEU A 529 10.22 2.36 -0.94
CA LEU A 529 10.08 3.34 -2.01
C LEU A 529 9.44 2.79 -3.30
N LYS A 530 9.77 1.55 -3.65
CA LYS A 530 9.35 0.92 -4.92
C LYS A 530 8.21 -0.08 -4.69
N PRO A 531 7.26 -0.22 -5.64
CA PRO A 531 6.18 -1.20 -5.55
C PRO A 531 6.68 -2.61 -5.96
N LEU A 532 7.56 -3.19 -5.14
CA LEU A 532 8.12 -4.52 -5.34
C LEU A 532 8.43 -5.22 -4.00
N LEU A 533 8.51 -6.55 -4.04
CA LEU A 533 9.12 -7.36 -2.98
C LEU A 533 10.54 -7.74 -3.40
N ARG A 534 11.47 -7.75 -2.46
CA ARG A 534 12.80 -8.33 -2.63
C ARG A 534 12.95 -9.55 -1.76
N LEU A 535 13.47 -10.63 -2.32
CA LEU A 535 13.92 -11.78 -1.57
C LEU A 535 15.43 -11.69 -1.41
N TYR A 536 15.89 -11.69 -0.16
CA TYR A 536 17.29 -11.72 0.21
C TYR A 536 17.66 -13.09 0.79
N CYS A 537 18.85 -13.59 0.49
CA CYS A 537 19.51 -14.64 1.26
C CYS A 537 20.43 -13.96 2.28
N THR A 538 20.30 -14.31 3.56
CA THR A 538 21.08 -13.66 4.63
C THR A 538 22.42 -14.33 4.89
N HIS A 539 22.67 -15.52 4.29
CA HIS A 539 23.88 -16.34 4.47
C HIS A 539 24.25 -16.68 5.93
N GLU A 540 23.42 -16.31 6.91
CA GLU A 540 23.61 -16.63 8.31
C GLU A 540 23.30 -18.10 8.55
N ASP A 541 24.27 -18.97 8.32
CA ASP A 541 24.40 -20.26 8.99
C ASP A 541 25.86 -20.37 9.48
N SER A 542 26.12 -19.87 10.69
CA SER A 542 27.30 -20.25 11.50
C SER A 542 27.11 -19.87 12.98
N ASN A 543 26.19 -20.58 13.65
CA ASN A 543 26.40 -21.31 14.92
C ASN A 543 25.07 -21.68 15.60
#